data_AF-A0A660WCR6-F1
#
_entry.id   AF-A0A660WCR6-F1
#
_cell.length_a   1.000
_cell.length_b   1.000
_cell.length_c   1.000
_cell.angle_alpha   90.00
_cell.angle_beta   90.00
_cell.angle_gamma   90.00
#
_symmetry.space_group_name_H-M   'P 1'
#
loop_
_entity.id
_entity.type
_entity.pdbx_description
1 polymer ?
#
loop_
_entity_poly.entity_id
_entity_poly.type
_entity_poly.pdbx_seq_one_letter_code
_entity_poly.pdbx_strand_id
1 'polypeptide(L)'
;MPYSSPAQRAAVWANRKYQDVENLDAVVIDSPSTGIKLTKKDVLDYYMTPEVKRRLLRELKGKDLVTVLNREPGVPIVRRYRKAGEPLRARTGDDIAWFAERRYSEFHPTIGKTTDHVWVDIDAGKNVGVEELKPAVRDVQREVAKLPGVKKTDVAFSGGTGFYVRGKLDAERDTDVLERSIKRIMAKLSRRKNPYVVRPPKADEIRLDVSTFHDQGSIRAPYSLNSETGLVSVRVPDNQLKGFDPTTHANPLEVITKLRRKKKRPEFAPGIPGGKAVEKIPTFRQPKSWMLAVQEHKAERAGKHYDLRLVDPWTGHAHSWALPKAKLPASKENVLAIQTPTHSSDYALGFGAGGPRAIMKGYGKGTVEIKHKEPVQVLAASPDKVKFRRRVNGNEEDFVLFRTKDDSWLLRNTTEKQGADMDTLFWKGFDETLQKLGATKKIKSLLKQKRLSTSEAQQPLDVGDQGMPASDLAQVLSGVTVPQRTEGDKGEDNVEDRLNRKTVWGPKEEISHEVASGPSPIGLGF
;
A
#
# COMPACT_ATOMS: atom_id res chain seq x y z
N MET A 1 3.97 15.13 -10.12
CA MET A 1 4.24 13.91 -10.92
C MET A 1 3.11 13.73 -11.92
N PRO A 2 3.20 14.33 -13.11
CA PRO A 2 2.33 13.93 -14.21
C PRO A 2 2.78 12.53 -14.65
N TYR A 3 1.82 11.60 -14.66
CA TYR A 3 1.80 10.34 -15.41
C TYR A 3 3.08 9.47 -15.43
N SER A 4 3.31 8.74 -14.33
CA SER A 4 3.97 7.44 -14.41
C SER A 4 2.96 6.32 -14.17
N SER A 5 3.01 5.28 -14.99
CA SER A 5 2.13 4.11 -14.87
C SER A 5 2.30 3.47 -13.48
N PRO A 6 1.27 2.79 -12.92
CA PRO A 6 1.40 2.08 -11.65
C PRO A 6 2.61 1.13 -11.60
N ALA A 7 2.99 0.53 -12.74
CA ALA A 7 4.16 -0.33 -12.86
C ALA A 7 5.49 0.44 -12.77
N GLN A 8 5.60 1.61 -13.40
CA GLN A 8 6.77 2.49 -13.27
C GLN A 8 6.92 3.01 -11.84
N ARG A 9 5.82 3.33 -11.17
CA ARG A 9 5.84 3.69 -9.73
C ARG A 9 6.37 2.51 -8.91
N ALA A 10 5.79 1.32 -9.05
CA ALA A 10 6.23 0.15 -8.28
C ALA A 10 7.72 -0.21 -8.50
N ALA A 11 8.24 -0.08 -9.72
CA ALA A 11 9.65 -0.33 -10.03
C ALA A 11 10.60 0.72 -9.42
N VAL A 12 10.21 2.00 -9.42
CA VAL A 12 10.95 3.06 -8.73
C VAL A 12 10.95 2.83 -7.22
N TRP A 13 9.80 2.48 -6.63
CA TRP A 13 9.66 2.29 -5.19
C TRP A 13 10.43 1.08 -4.63
N ALA A 14 10.63 0.02 -5.41
CA ALA A 14 11.35 -1.19 -4.96
C ALA A 14 12.86 -0.96 -4.76
N ASN A 15 13.48 -0.04 -5.53
CA ASN A 15 14.91 0.27 -5.46
C ASN A 15 15.24 1.57 -4.71
N ARG A 16 14.29 2.48 -4.54
CA ARG A 16 14.47 3.82 -3.98
C ARG A 16 14.39 3.85 -2.46
N LYS A 17 15.07 2.95 -1.75
CA LYS A 17 14.79 2.77 -0.31
C LYS A 17 14.95 4.06 0.50
N TYR A 18 15.88 4.96 0.14
CA TYR A 18 16.01 6.29 0.76
C TYR A 18 16.70 7.36 -0.12
N GLN A 19 17.37 7.00 -1.23
CA GLN A 19 18.34 7.88 -1.91
C GLN A 19 17.77 9.20 -2.44
N ASP A 20 16.48 9.23 -2.77
CA ASP A 20 15.84 10.43 -3.33
C ASP A 20 14.92 11.14 -2.32
N VAL A 21 14.94 10.72 -1.05
CA VAL A 21 14.13 11.33 0.01
C VAL A 21 15.00 12.32 0.75
N GLU A 22 14.84 13.60 0.44
CA GLU A 22 15.55 14.68 1.15
C GLU A 22 15.15 14.77 2.63
N ASN A 23 16.10 15.18 3.46
CA ASN A 23 15.88 15.56 4.87
C ASN A 23 15.26 14.43 5.72
N LEU A 24 15.82 13.22 5.62
CA LEU A 24 15.36 12.06 6.38
C LEU A 24 15.51 12.23 7.90
N ASP A 25 16.56 12.92 8.34
CA ASP A 25 16.82 13.16 9.76
C ASP A 25 16.03 14.36 10.33
N ALA A 26 15.29 15.08 9.48
CA ALA A 26 14.45 16.18 9.94
C ALA A 26 13.39 15.65 10.91
N VAL A 27 13.32 16.26 12.09
CA VAL A 27 12.30 15.96 13.09
C VAL A 27 10.94 16.36 12.53
N VAL A 28 9.97 15.45 12.58
CA VAL A 28 8.60 15.64 12.10
C VAL A 28 7.62 15.66 13.26
N ILE A 29 7.92 14.92 14.33
CA ILE A 29 7.15 14.90 15.58
C ILE A 29 8.15 15.00 16.72
N ASP A 30 7.92 15.96 17.63
CA ASP A 30 8.66 16.12 18.88
C ASP A 30 7.62 16.35 19.97
N SER A 31 7.34 15.31 20.77
CA SER A 31 6.26 15.35 21.76
C SER A 31 6.80 15.44 23.18
N PRO A 32 6.68 16.61 23.85
CA PRO A 32 7.09 16.74 25.24
C PRO A 32 6.29 15.82 26.18
N SER A 33 5.02 15.58 25.86
CA SER A 33 4.10 14.81 26.72
C SER A 33 4.44 13.32 26.81
N THR A 34 5.02 12.75 25.75
CA THR A 34 5.36 11.32 25.66
C THR A 34 6.85 11.07 25.60
N GLY A 35 7.67 12.11 25.41
CA GLY A 35 9.10 12.01 25.14
C GLY A 35 9.42 11.41 23.75
N ILE A 36 8.41 11.21 22.90
CA ILE A 36 8.61 10.61 21.58
C ILE A 36 9.09 11.68 20.60
N LYS A 37 10.24 11.41 19.99
CA LYS A 37 10.80 12.20 18.90
C LYS A 37 10.96 11.33 17.66
N LEU A 38 10.28 11.71 16.57
CA LEU A 38 10.30 10.96 15.31
C LEU A 38 10.81 11.85 14.19
N THR A 39 11.82 11.36 13.49
CA THR A 39 12.31 11.94 12.23
C THR A 39 11.39 11.57 11.06
N LYS A 40 11.60 12.22 9.92
CA LYS A 40 10.95 11.85 8.65
C LYS A 40 11.23 10.39 8.30
N LYS A 41 12.45 9.92 8.56
CA LYS A 41 12.83 8.52 8.38
C LYS A 41 12.00 7.60 9.27
N ASP A 42 11.83 7.93 10.55
CA ASP A 42 11.06 7.08 11.48
C ASP A 42 9.59 6.97 11.07
N VAL A 43 8.97 8.08 10.66
CA VAL A 43 7.59 8.10 10.14
C VAL A 43 7.48 7.26 8.87
N LEU A 44 8.44 7.40 7.95
CA LEU A 44 8.50 6.60 6.73
C LEU A 44 8.65 5.11 7.07
N ASP A 45 9.61 4.73 7.90
CA ASP A 45 9.89 3.35 8.29
C ASP A 45 8.68 2.68 8.97
N TYR A 46 7.99 3.44 9.82
CA TYR A 46 6.76 3.00 10.45
C TYR A 46 5.69 2.64 9.41
N TYR A 47 5.35 3.57 8.53
CA TYR A 47 4.31 3.33 7.52
C TYR A 47 4.75 2.39 6.40
N MET A 48 6.05 2.23 6.18
CA MET A 48 6.61 1.29 5.22
C MET A 48 6.73 -0.12 5.77
N THR A 49 6.55 -0.32 7.09
CA THR A 49 6.43 -1.66 7.69
C THR A 49 5.24 -2.38 7.04
N PRO A 50 5.43 -3.56 6.41
CA PRO A 50 4.38 -4.22 5.62
C PRO A 50 3.09 -4.46 6.40
N GLU A 51 3.20 -4.86 7.67
CA GLU A 51 2.05 -5.11 8.55
C GLU A 51 1.26 -3.84 8.85
N VAL A 52 1.94 -2.73 9.14
CA VAL A 52 1.32 -1.42 9.39
C VAL A 52 0.62 -0.95 8.13
N LYS A 53 1.36 -0.89 7.01
CA LYS A 53 0.84 -0.47 5.70
C LYS A 53 -0.41 -1.23 5.30
N ARG A 54 -0.38 -2.56 5.37
CA ARG A 54 -1.51 -3.42 4.99
C ARG A 54 -2.72 -3.19 5.90
N ARG A 55 -2.52 -3.02 7.21
CA ARG A 55 -3.61 -2.84 8.16
C ARG A 55 -4.23 -1.45 8.04
N LEU A 56 -3.40 -0.42 7.95
CA LEU A 56 -3.84 0.95 7.69
C LEU A 56 -4.62 1.03 6.38
N LEU A 57 -4.09 0.46 5.28
CA LEU A 57 -4.77 0.48 3.99
C LEU A 57 -6.18 -0.12 4.04
N ARG A 58 -6.43 -1.14 4.88
CA ARG A 58 -7.79 -1.69 5.05
C ARG A 58 -8.76 -0.68 5.68
N GLU A 59 -8.28 0.20 6.54
CA GLU A 59 -9.10 1.24 7.18
C GLU A 59 -9.40 2.39 6.19
N LEU A 60 -8.45 2.68 5.28
CA LEU A 60 -8.50 3.82 4.35
C LEU A 60 -9.11 3.51 2.98
N LYS A 61 -8.99 2.27 2.49
CA LYS A 61 -9.32 1.92 1.10
C LYS A 61 -10.77 2.23 0.77
N GLY A 62 -10.97 3.01 -0.29
CA GLY A 62 -12.29 3.38 -0.80
C GLY A 62 -12.92 4.58 -0.11
N LYS A 63 -12.21 5.25 0.81
CA LYS A 63 -12.71 6.40 1.56
C LYS A 63 -11.95 7.67 1.22
N ASP A 64 -12.63 8.80 1.34
CA ASP A 64 -12.01 10.12 1.36
C ASP A 64 -11.30 10.34 2.69
N LEU A 65 -10.21 11.10 2.69
CA LEU A 65 -9.31 11.23 3.82
C LEU A 65 -9.21 12.68 4.28
N VAL A 66 -9.21 12.87 5.60
CA VAL A 66 -8.51 13.98 6.24
C VAL A 66 -7.13 13.47 6.63
N THR A 67 -6.10 14.25 6.35
CA THR A 67 -4.72 13.91 6.68
C THR A 67 -4.06 15.08 7.41
N VAL A 68 -3.04 14.78 8.20
CA VAL A 68 -2.26 15.82 8.89
C VAL A 68 -0.83 15.77 8.38
N LEU A 69 -0.37 16.92 7.88
CA LEU A 69 0.95 17.16 7.36
C LEU A 69 1.77 17.95 8.37
N ASN A 70 2.89 17.40 8.85
CA ASN A 70 3.81 18.12 9.73
C ASN A 70 4.98 18.64 8.90
N ARG A 71 4.95 19.93 8.54
CA ARG A 71 6.10 20.56 7.88
C ARG A 71 7.23 20.77 8.88
N GLU A 72 6.87 21.23 10.07
CA GLU A 72 7.74 21.49 11.21
C GLU A 72 7.14 20.81 12.45
N PRO A 73 7.96 20.37 13.42
CA PRO A 73 7.47 19.83 14.69
C PRO A 73 6.52 20.80 15.37
N GLY A 74 5.36 20.30 15.84
CA GLY A 74 4.36 21.11 16.54
C GLY A 74 3.48 21.99 15.65
N VAL A 75 3.68 22.01 14.33
CA VAL A 75 2.86 22.82 13.39
C VAL A 75 2.11 21.90 12.41
N PRO A 76 1.08 21.16 12.88
CA PRO A 76 0.30 20.27 12.03
C PRO A 76 -0.60 21.05 11.06
N ILE A 77 -0.59 20.65 9.79
CA ILE A 77 -1.47 21.20 8.75
C ILE A 77 -2.49 20.14 8.34
N VAL A 78 -3.77 20.41 8.64
CA VAL A 78 -4.87 19.53 8.22
C VAL A 78 -5.16 19.71 6.72
N ARG A 79 -5.26 18.60 5.99
CA ARG A 79 -5.54 18.58 4.54
C ARG A 79 -6.66 17.58 4.23
N ARG A 80 -7.65 18.03 3.46
CA ARG A 80 -8.75 17.20 2.93
C ARG A 80 -8.68 16.99 1.41
N TYR A 81 -8.14 17.98 0.71
CA TYR A 81 -8.14 18.03 -0.75
C TYR A 81 -6.72 18.16 -1.28
N ARG A 82 -6.46 17.50 -2.42
CA ARG A 82 -5.20 17.62 -3.16
C ARG A 82 -5.15 18.94 -3.95
N LYS A 83 -6.26 19.25 -4.59
CA LYS A 83 -6.61 20.49 -5.29
C LYS A 83 -8.10 20.75 -5.09
N ALA A 84 -8.59 21.93 -5.43
CA ALA A 84 -10.00 22.27 -5.27
C ALA A 84 -10.91 21.16 -5.81
N GLY A 85 -11.76 20.60 -4.95
CA GLY A 85 -12.73 19.55 -5.28
C GLY A 85 -12.20 18.12 -5.39
N GLU A 86 -10.88 17.86 -5.34
CA GLU A 86 -10.33 16.49 -5.40
C GLU A 86 -9.95 16.00 -3.98
N PRO A 87 -10.75 15.12 -3.36
CA PRO A 87 -10.47 14.63 -2.02
C PRO A 87 -9.22 13.73 -2.01
N LEU A 88 -8.50 13.74 -0.89
CA LEU A 88 -7.38 12.83 -0.68
C LEU A 88 -7.89 11.40 -0.50
N ARG A 89 -7.23 10.43 -1.15
CA ARG A 89 -7.57 9.00 -1.05
C ARG A 89 -6.29 8.16 -1.00
N ALA A 90 -6.30 7.10 -0.20
CA ALA A 90 -5.29 6.04 -0.25
C ALA A 90 -5.93 4.76 -0.80
N ARG A 91 -5.59 4.41 -2.03
CA ARG A 91 -6.14 3.25 -2.76
C ARG A 91 -5.18 2.07 -2.71
N THR A 92 -3.88 2.37 -2.66
CA THR A 92 -2.79 1.39 -2.61
C THR A 92 -1.84 1.69 -1.47
N GLY A 93 -0.94 0.75 -1.19
CA GLY A 93 0.12 0.99 -0.21
C GLY A 93 1.19 1.97 -0.73
N ASP A 94 1.28 2.20 -2.05
CA ASP A 94 2.14 3.26 -2.62
C ASP A 94 1.59 4.65 -2.28
N ASP A 95 0.27 4.81 -2.19
CA ASP A 95 -0.32 6.08 -1.77
C ASP A 95 0.08 6.42 -0.34
N ILE A 96 0.04 5.43 0.57
CA ILE A 96 0.51 5.59 1.97
C ILE A 96 1.99 5.99 1.99
N ALA A 97 2.80 5.34 1.16
CA ALA A 97 4.22 5.63 1.05
C ALA A 97 4.45 7.08 0.56
N TRP A 98 3.71 7.50 -0.48
CA TRP A 98 3.75 8.86 -1.02
C TRP A 98 3.38 9.93 0.03
N PHE A 99 2.40 9.65 0.88
CA PHE A 99 2.02 10.50 2.01
C PHE A 99 3.16 10.56 3.05
N ALA A 100 3.68 9.41 3.49
CA ALA A 100 4.74 9.36 4.49
C ALA A 100 6.02 10.09 4.05
N GLU A 101 6.44 9.92 2.78
CA GLU A 101 7.56 10.68 2.17
C GLU A 101 7.38 12.20 2.24
N ARG A 102 6.14 12.67 2.30
CA ARG A 102 5.79 14.09 2.34
C ARG A 102 5.48 14.56 3.76
N ARG A 103 5.86 13.80 4.79
CA ARG A 103 5.64 14.13 6.21
C ARG A 103 4.17 14.13 6.64
N TYR A 104 3.30 13.43 5.92
CA TYR A 104 1.96 13.17 6.42
C TYR A 104 2.05 12.13 7.53
N SER A 105 1.66 12.51 8.73
CA SER A 105 1.75 11.68 9.92
C SER A 105 0.40 11.10 10.31
N GLU A 106 -0.73 11.71 9.96
CA GLU A 106 -2.05 11.19 10.35
C GLU A 106 -2.99 10.92 9.17
N PHE A 107 -3.84 9.91 9.34
CA PHE A 107 -4.86 9.49 8.38
C PHE A 107 -6.21 9.29 9.07
N HIS A 108 -7.22 10.01 8.62
CA HIS A 108 -8.57 9.97 9.14
C HIS A 108 -9.55 9.67 8.00
N PRO A 109 -10.04 8.44 7.86
CA PRO A 109 -11.08 8.13 6.90
C PRO A 109 -12.35 8.91 7.25
N THR A 110 -12.93 9.56 6.25
CA THR A 110 -14.24 10.21 6.34
C THR A 110 -15.36 9.22 6.07
N ILE A 111 -16.58 9.58 6.49
CA ILE A 111 -17.82 8.94 6.06
C ILE A 111 -18.63 9.87 5.17
N GLY A 112 -19.58 9.30 4.41
CA GLY A 112 -20.51 10.06 3.58
C GLY A 112 -21.89 10.22 4.22
N LYS A 113 -22.87 10.52 3.38
CA LYS A 113 -24.30 10.58 3.75
C LYS A 113 -24.87 9.24 4.22
N THR A 114 -24.27 8.14 3.79
CA THR A 114 -24.53 6.80 4.31
C THR A 114 -23.26 6.19 4.88
N THR A 115 -23.43 5.32 5.87
CA THR A 115 -22.31 4.61 6.50
C THR A 115 -22.78 3.29 7.09
N ASP A 116 -21.88 2.30 7.09
CA ASP A 116 -22.05 1.02 7.79
C ASP A 116 -21.25 0.97 9.11
N HIS A 117 -20.85 2.14 9.62
CA HIS A 117 -20.19 2.30 10.91
C HIS A 117 -20.86 3.40 11.73
N VAL A 118 -20.82 3.26 13.05
CA VAL A 118 -21.11 4.31 14.02
C VAL A 118 -19.95 4.40 15.00
N TRP A 119 -19.69 5.58 15.56
CA TRP A 119 -18.70 5.70 16.63
C TRP A 119 -19.04 6.79 17.65
N VAL A 120 -18.35 6.70 18.78
CA VAL A 120 -18.28 7.73 19.82
C VAL A 120 -16.80 7.93 20.14
N ASP A 121 -16.39 9.19 20.18
CA ASP A 121 -15.06 9.59 20.65
C ASP A 121 -15.14 9.91 22.15
N ILE A 122 -14.25 9.33 22.93
CA ILE A 122 -14.26 9.42 24.39
C ILE A 122 -13.02 10.19 24.83
N ASP A 123 -13.21 11.46 25.15
CA ASP A 123 -12.14 12.37 25.53
C ASP A 123 -12.06 12.55 27.05
N ALA A 124 -10.85 12.54 27.57
CA ALA A 124 -10.56 12.89 28.96
C ALA A 124 -10.44 14.41 29.13
N GLY A 125 -11.01 14.93 30.22
CA GLY A 125 -10.61 16.20 30.80
C GLY A 125 -9.16 16.16 31.29
N LYS A 126 -8.58 17.34 31.57
CA LYS A 126 -7.16 17.50 31.93
C LYS A 126 -6.67 16.62 33.09
N ASN A 127 -7.53 16.34 34.06
CA ASN A 127 -7.20 15.56 35.26
C ASN A 127 -7.67 14.10 35.19
N VAL A 128 -8.31 13.70 34.08
CA VAL A 128 -8.81 12.34 33.91
C VAL A 128 -7.72 11.49 33.26
N GLY A 129 -7.20 10.51 34.00
CA GLY A 129 -6.25 9.54 33.49
C GLY A 129 -6.87 8.46 32.60
N VAL A 130 -6.02 7.63 32.01
CA VAL A 130 -6.45 6.54 31.12
C VAL A 130 -7.23 5.45 31.87
N GLU A 131 -6.95 5.24 33.16
CA GLU A 131 -7.63 4.22 33.97
C GLU A 131 -9.10 4.60 34.20
N GLU A 132 -9.35 5.87 34.46
CA GLU A 132 -10.67 6.45 34.68
C GLU A 132 -11.53 6.43 33.40
N LEU A 133 -10.90 6.45 32.21
CA LEU A 133 -11.60 6.31 30.93
C LEU A 133 -12.12 4.88 30.68
N LYS A 134 -11.45 3.84 31.17
CA LYS A 134 -11.77 2.44 30.83
C LYS A 134 -13.21 2.02 31.19
N PRO A 135 -13.78 2.40 32.34
CA PRO A 135 -15.21 2.19 32.62
C PRO A 135 -16.12 2.87 31.60
N ALA A 136 -15.82 4.12 31.23
CA ALA A 136 -16.60 4.88 30.24
C ALA A 136 -16.59 4.19 28.87
N VAL A 137 -15.41 3.72 28.43
CA VAL A 137 -15.26 2.93 27.20
C VAL A 137 -16.19 1.72 27.18
N ARG A 138 -16.21 0.93 28.26
CA ARG A 138 -17.09 -0.25 28.36
C ARG A 138 -18.56 0.12 28.38
N ASP A 139 -18.93 1.20 29.06
CA ASP A 139 -20.31 1.66 29.12
C ASP A 139 -20.81 2.10 27.74
N VAL A 140 -20.03 2.92 27.05
CA VAL A 140 -20.32 3.34 25.67
C VAL A 140 -20.36 2.14 24.75
N GLN A 141 -19.43 1.18 24.87
CA GLN A 141 -19.44 -0.04 24.07
C GLN A 141 -20.72 -0.86 24.24
N ARG A 142 -21.23 -1.00 25.47
CA ARG A 142 -22.51 -1.67 25.73
C ARG A 142 -23.69 -0.93 25.13
N GLU A 143 -23.69 0.40 25.18
CA GLU A 143 -24.78 1.19 24.58
C GLU A 143 -24.73 1.17 23.04
N VAL A 144 -23.53 1.26 22.44
CA VAL A 144 -23.35 1.13 20.98
C VAL A 144 -23.74 -0.26 20.50
N ALA A 145 -23.44 -1.32 21.24
CA ALA A 145 -23.82 -2.68 20.89
C ALA A 145 -25.36 -2.92 20.84
N LYS A 146 -26.14 -2.08 21.54
CA LYS A 146 -27.62 -2.16 21.53
C LYS A 146 -28.26 -1.45 20.34
N LEU A 147 -27.49 -0.68 19.57
CA LEU A 147 -28.03 0.04 18.41
C LEU A 147 -28.54 -0.97 17.35
N PRO A 148 -29.72 -0.72 16.75
CA PRO A 148 -30.26 -1.59 15.71
C PRO A 148 -29.27 -1.78 14.55
N GLY A 149 -29.00 -3.04 14.20
CA GLY A 149 -28.10 -3.42 13.10
C GLY A 149 -26.62 -3.52 13.48
N VAL A 150 -26.20 -3.11 14.67
CA VAL A 150 -24.79 -3.29 15.09
C VAL A 150 -24.51 -4.77 15.30
N LYS A 151 -23.64 -5.34 14.46
CA LYS A 151 -23.21 -6.76 14.53
C LYS A 151 -22.00 -6.95 15.41
N LYS A 152 -21.15 -5.94 15.51
CA LYS A 152 -19.89 -6.01 16.24
C LYS A 152 -19.49 -4.64 16.74
N THR A 153 -18.91 -4.59 17.93
CA THR A 153 -18.22 -3.40 18.43
C THR A 153 -16.71 -3.64 18.49
N ASP A 154 -15.95 -2.56 18.38
CA ASP A 154 -14.52 -2.56 18.65
C ASP A 154 -14.07 -1.25 19.30
N VAL A 155 -13.00 -1.33 20.06
CA VAL A 155 -12.39 -0.20 20.76
C VAL A 155 -11.03 0.09 20.13
N ALA A 156 -10.71 1.36 19.96
CA ALA A 156 -9.37 1.80 19.59
C ALA A 156 -8.93 2.94 20.49
N PHE A 157 -7.70 2.89 20.98
CA PHE A 157 -7.04 4.06 21.55
C PHE A 157 -6.79 5.06 20.43
N SER A 158 -7.09 6.33 20.65
CA SER A 158 -7.05 7.33 19.58
C SER A 158 -5.63 7.69 19.15
N GLY A 159 -4.62 7.39 19.97
CA GLY A 159 -3.26 7.94 19.84
C GLY A 159 -3.07 9.24 20.63
N GLY A 160 -4.15 9.90 21.07
CA GLY A 160 -4.11 11.08 21.95
C GLY A 160 -4.30 10.69 23.41
N THR A 161 -5.27 11.28 24.08
CA THR A 161 -5.66 10.94 25.46
C THR A 161 -6.90 10.04 25.54
N GLY A 162 -7.69 9.97 24.46
CA GLY A 162 -8.99 9.31 24.42
C GLY A 162 -9.07 7.95 23.74
N PHE A 163 -10.29 7.43 23.64
CA PHE A 163 -10.62 6.18 22.95
C PHE A 163 -11.80 6.38 21.99
N TYR A 164 -11.77 5.66 20.88
CA TYR A 164 -12.94 5.47 20.03
C TYR A 164 -13.65 4.17 20.38
N VAL A 165 -14.97 4.23 20.51
CA VAL A 165 -15.83 3.05 20.48
C VAL A 165 -16.56 3.03 19.16
N ARG A 166 -16.39 1.95 18.38
CA ARG A 166 -16.96 1.80 17.05
C ARG A 166 -17.95 0.63 17.01
N GLY A 167 -19.05 0.80 16.28
CA GLY A 167 -20.00 -0.24 15.94
C GLY A 167 -20.04 -0.48 14.43
N LYS A 168 -19.94 -1.74 14.01
CA LYS A 168 -20.11 -2.16 12.61
C LYS A 168 -21.56 -2.57 12.38
N LEU A 169 -22.23 -1.92 11.44
CA LEU A 169 -23.61 -2.20 11.03
C LEU A 169 -23.66 -3.35 10.01
N ASP A 170 -24.82 -3.99 9.89
CA ASP A 170 -25.10 -5.01 8.88
C ASP A 170 -25.34 -4.48 7.47
N ALA A 171 -25.78 -3.23 7.37
CA ALA A 171 -25.99 -2.51 6.13
C ALA A 171 -25.64 -1.03 6.33
N GLU A 172 -25.41 -0.33 5.22
CA GLU A 172 -25.30 1.13 5.24
C GLU A 172 -26.63 1.76 5.67
N ARG A 173 -26.54 2.86 6.43
CA ARG A 173 -27.68 3.64 6.88
C ARG A 173 -27.37 5.12 6.77
N ASP A 174 -28.42 5.93 6.74
CA ASP A 174 -28.31 7.39 6.74
C ASP A 174 -27.53 7.88 7.98
N THR A 175 -26.49 8.66 7.72
CA THR A 175 -25.55 9.14 8.73
C THR A 175 -26.24 10.06 9.74
N ASP A 176 -27.14 10.94 9.29
CA ASP A 176 -27.82 11.90 10.17
C ASP A 176 -28.82 11.20 11.10
N VAL A 177 -29.52 10.17 10.61
CA VAL A 177 -30.41 9.33 11.42
C VAL A 177 -29.61 8.60 12.51
N LEU A 178 -28.46 8.03 12.15
CA LEU A 178 -27.56 7.39 13.11
C LEU A 178 -27.01 8.39 14.13
N GLU A 179 -26.62 9.59 13.68
CA GLU A 179 -26.07 10.64 14.53
C GLU A 179 -27.09 11.09 15.59
N ARG A 180 -28.33 11.37 15.18
CA ARG A 180 -29.42 11.71 16.11
C ARG A 180 -29.68 10.59 17.12
N SER A 181 -29.61 9.34 16.66
CA SER A 181 -29.82 8.17 17.51
C SER A 181 -28.72 8.06 18.58
N ILE A 182 -27.46 8.17 18.18
CA ILE A 182 -26.34 8.05 19.12
C ILE A 182 -26.22 9.26 20.06
N LYS A 183 -26.50 10.49 19.58
CA LYS A 183 -26.62 11.70 20.41
C LYS A 183 -27.60 11.49 21.56
N ARG A 184 -28.79 10.94 21.26
CA ARG A 184 -29.82 10.68 22.28
C ARG A 184 -29.35 9.65 23.32
N ILE A 185 -28.68 8.59 22.88
CA ILE A 185 -28.17 7.54 23.77
C ILE A 185 -27.05 8.08 24.66
N MET A 186 -26.08 8.80 24.09
CA MET A 186 -24.97 9.38 24.86
C MET A 186 -25.46 10.43 25.86
N ALA A 187 -26.43 11.27 25.50
CA ALA A 187 -27.05 12.22 26.44
C ALA A 187 -27.80 11.52 27.59
N LYS A 188 -28.42 10.36 27.32
CA LYS A 188 -29.06 9.54 28.37
C LYS A 188 -28.02 8.89 29.28
N LEU A 189 -26.92 8.40 28.71
CA LEU A 189 -25.81 7.81 29.47
C LEU A 189 -25.14 8.87 30.36
N SER A 190 -24.91 10.09 29.84
CA SER A 190 -24.26 11.18 30.57
C SER A 190 -25.08 11.65 31.77
N ARG A 191 -26.42 11.67 31.67
CA ARG A 191 -27.31 12.01 32.80
C ARG A 191 -27.31 10.96 33.92
N ARG A 192 -26.97 9.72 33.60
CA ARG A 192 -27.03 8.58 34.54
C ARG A 192 -25.72 8.34 35.27
N LYS A 193 -24.60 8.85 34.75
CA LYS A 193 -23.27 8.53 35.24
C LYS A 193 -22.40 9.78 35.28
N ASN A 194 -22.06 10.22 36.48
CA ASN A 194 -20.94 11.13 36.71
C ASN A 194 -19.64 10.33 36.51
N PRO A 195 -18.60 10.82 35.81
CA PRO A 195 -18.37 12.18 35.32
C PRO A 195 -18.62 12.40 33.81
N TYR A 196 -19.62 11.76 33.21
CA TYR A 196 -19.81 11.78 31.76
C TYR A 196 -20.56 13.03 31.29
N VAL A 197 -20.09 13.65 30.21
CA VAL A 197 -20.71 14.83 29.58
C VAL A 197 -20.74 14.69 28.05
N VAL A 198 -21.65 15.40 27.37
CA VAL A 198 -21.70 15.46 25.89
C VAL A 198 -21.22 16.81 25.33
N ARG A 199 -20.87 17.73 26.23
CA ARG A 199 -20.29 19.05 25.95
C ARG A 199 -18.76 18.99 26.10
N PRO A 200 -18.00 20.05 25.74
CA PRO A 200 -16.60 20.14 26.11
C PRO A 200 -16.39 19.82 27.61
N PRO A 201 -15.45 18.91 27.96
CA PRO A 201 -15.28 18.45 29.31
C PRO A 201 -14.54 19.51 30.14
N LYS A 202 -14.90 19.63 31.42
CA LYS A 202 -14.06 20.25 32.43
C LYS A 202 -12.88 19.34 32.79
N ALA A 203 -11.99 19.81 33.67
CA ALA A 203 -10.78 19.08 34.04
C ALA A 203 -11.05 17.64 34.52
N ASP A 204 -12.09 17.41 35.32
CA ASP A 204 -12.41 16.09 35.91
C ASP A 204 -13.55 15.36 35.20
N GLU A 205 -13.95 15.81 34.01
CA GLU A 205 -15.07 15.25 33.24
C GLU A 205 -14.60 14.38 32.07
N ILE A 206 -15.45 13.45 31.64
CA ILE A 206 -15.23 12.60 30.46
C ILE A 206 -16.25 12.98 29.40
N ARG A 207 -15.79 13.43 28.23
CA ARG A 207 -16.68 13.77 27.12
C ARG A 207 -16.99 12.53 26.28
N LEU A 208 -18.27 12.33 26.01
CA LEU A 208 -18.81 11.35 25.06
C LEU A 208 -19.12 12.08 23.75
N ASP A 209 -18.10 12.36 22.96
CA ASP A 209 -18.22 13.15 21.76
C ASP A 209 -18.76 12.36 20.58
N VAL A 210 -19.79 12.91 19.96
CA VAL A 210 -20.41 12.41 18.74
C VAL A 210 -20.34 13.47 17.63
N SER A 211 -19.70 14.61 17.91
CA SER A 211 -19.58 15.73 16.96
C SER A 211 -18.70 15.41 15.76
N THR A 212 -17.91 14.34 15.82
CA THR A 212 -17.13 13.83 14.68
C THR A 212 -17.94 12.90 13.77
N PHE A 213 -19.15 12.49 14.16
CA PHE A 213 -19.99 11.55 13.43
C PHE A 213 -21.10 12.27 12.63
N HIS A 214 -20.73 12.81 11.48
CA HIS A 214 -21.64 13.46 10.51
C HIS A 214 -21.13 13.22 9.07
N ASP A 215 -21.85 13.66 8.04
CA ASP A 215 -21.34 13.62 6.65
C ASP A 215 -20.01 14.39 6.56
N GLN A 216 -18.96 13.78 5.99
CA GLN A 216 -17.57 14.24 5.98
C GLN A 216 -16.86 14.28 7.35
N GLY A 217 -17.53 13.80 8.40
CA GLY A 217 -16.95 13.52 9.70
C GLY A 217 -15.89 12.41 9.61
N SER A 218 -14.89 12.46 10.48
CA SER A 218 -13.74 11.55 10.42
C SER A 218 -13.14 11.31 11.80
N ILE A 219 -12.55 10.14 11.98
CA ILE A 219 -11.72 9.80 13.16
C ILE A 219 -10.41 9.18 12.70
N ARG A 220 -9.38 9.24 13.55
CA ARG A 220 -8.06 8.71 13.24
C ARG A 220 -8.13 7.20 13.00
N ALA A 221 -7.65 6.74 11.85
CA ALA A 221 -7.61 5.32 11.53
C ALA A 221 -6.70 4.56 12.50
N PRO A 222 -7.08 3.33 12.91
CA PRO A 222 -6.12 2.42 13.52
C PRO A 222 -4.85 2.28 12.66
N TYR A 223 -3.71 2.24 13.32
CA TYR A 223 -2.35 2.24 12.77
C TYR A 223 -1.90 3.56 12.14
N SER A 224 -2.65 4.65 12.34
CA SER A 224 -2.15 6.00 12.08
C SER A 224 -1.42 6.54 13.30
N LEU A 225 -0.29 7.22 13.11
CA LEU A 225 0.34 8.07 14.11
C LEU A 225 -0.57 9.24 14.47
N ASN A 226 -0.32 9.81 15.64
CA ASN A 226 -0.79 11.12 16.08
C ASN A 226 0.38 12.12 15.95
N SER A 227 0.15 13.27 15.31
CA SER A 227 1.14 14.32 15.03
C SER A 227 1.64 15.04 16.28
N GLU A 228 0.85 15.05 17.34
CA GLU A 228 1.14 15.75 18.59
C GLU A 228 1.85 14.83 19.60
N THR A 229 1.39 13.59 19.75
CA THR A 229 1.92 12.65 20.76
C THR A 229 2.98 11.70 20.22
N GLY A 230 3.04 11.52 18.90
CA GLY A 230 3.84 10.47 18.26
C GLY A 230 3.34 9.04 18.48
N LEU A 231 2.28 8.85 19.29
CA LEU A 231 1.68 7.55 19.55
C LEU A 231 0.80 7.10 18.37
N VAL A 232 0.58 5.79 18.29
CA VAL A 232 -0.22 5.14 17.27
C VAL A 232 -1.66 4.96 17.75
N SER A 233 -2.65 5.27 16.91
CA SER A 233 -4.03 4.79 17.11
C SER A 233 -4.07 3.27 17.03
N VAL A 234 -4.41 2.56 18.11
CA VAL A 234 -4.35 1.09 18.15
C VAL A 234 -5.67 0.47 18.57
N ARG A 235 -6.10 -0.61 17.91
CA ARG A 235 -7.24 -1.41 18.36
C ARG A 235 -6.91 -2.06 19.70
N VAL A 236 -7.78 -1.90 20.69
CA VAL A 236 -7.64 -2.43 22.05
C VAL A 236 -8.74 -3.47 22.28
N PRO A 237 -8.45 -4.78 22.18
CA PRO A 237 -9.40 -5.81 22.55
C PRO A 237 -9.90 -5.64 23.99
N ASP A 238 -11.15 -6.01 24.27
CA ASP A 238 -11.75 -5.82 25.61
C ASP A 238 -10.93 -6.50 26.73
N ASN A 239 -10.39 -7.70 26.47
CA ASN A 239 -9.52 -8.41 27.40
C ASN A 239 -8.15 -7.74 27.61
N GLN A 240 -7.76 -6.80 26.75
CA GLN A 240 -6.52 -6.01 26.88
C GLN A 240 -6.77 -4.62 27.45
N LEU A 241 -8.02 -4.14 27.46
CA LEU A 241 -8.37 -2.79 27.91
C LEU A 241 -7.94 -2.55 29.36
N LYS A 242 -8.15 -3.52 30.26
CA LYS A 242 -7.77 -3.41 31.67
C LYS A 242 -6.28 -3.10 31.85
N GLY A 243 -5.40 -3.78 31.11
CA GLY A 243 -3.95 -3.60 31.20
C GLY A 243 -3.38 -2.60 30.19
N PHE A 244 -4.22 -1.85 29.47
CA PHE A 244 -3.72 -0.99 28.40
C PHE A 244 -3.04 0.27 28.96
N ASP A 245 -1.73 0.39 28.73
CA ASP A 245 -0.96 1.62 28.88
C ASP A 245 -0.64 2.23 27.50
N PRO A 246 -1.09 3.47 27.21
CA PRO A 246 -0.78 4.18 25.96
C PRO A 246 0.71 4.26 25.63
N THR A 247 1.54 4.63 26.59
CA THR A 247 2.95 4.95 26.33
C THR A 247 3.74 3.71 25.91
N THR A 248 3.43 2.57 26.50
CA THR A 248 4.04 1.28 26.13
C THR A 248 3.35 0.65 24.92
N HIS A 249 2.01 0.63 24.88
CA HIS A 249 1.28 -0.19 23.91
C HIS A 249 0.99 0.49 22.58
N ALA A 250 0.99 1.82 22.55
CA ALA A 250 0.79 2.63 21.35
C ALA A 250 2.10 3.26 20.83
N ASN A 251 3.26 3.00 21.45
CA ASN A 251 4.54 3.41 20.90
C ASN A 251 4.75 2.79 19.49
N PRO A 252 5.19 3.56 18.48
CA PRO A 252 5.39 3.05 17.12
C PRO A 252 6.27 1.79 17.03
N LEU A 253 7.38 1.75 17.78
CA LEU A 253 8.30 0.61 17.78
C LEU A 253 7.65 -0.63 18.41
N GLU A 254 6.94 -0.46 19.53
CA GLU A 254 6.22 -1.55 20.19
C GLU A 254 5.09 -2.09 19.33
N VAL A 255 4.38 -1.23 18.61
CA VAL A 255 3.35 -1.64 17.65
C VAL A 255 3.98 -2.50 16.55
N ILE A 256 5.10 -2.09 15.96
CA ILE A 256 5.83 -2.87 14.95
C ILE A 256 6.26 -4.23 15.54
N THR A 257 6.87 -4.22 16.72
CA THR A 257 7.35 -5.42 17.41
C THR A 257 6.20 -6.41 17.66
N LYS A 258 5.06 -5.95 18.18
CA LYS A 258 3.87 -6.78 18.40
C LYS A 258 3.29 -7.34 17.10
N LEU A 259 3.26 -6.53 16.03
CA LEU A 259 2.77 -6.97 14.73
C LEU A 259 3.67 -8.06 14.12
N ARG A 260 4.99 -7.94 14.29
CA ARG A 260 5.97 -8.96 13.90
C ARG A 260 5.84 -10.24 14.73
N ARG A 261 5.67 -10.13 16.06
CA ARG A 261 5.49 -11.28 16.97
C ARG A 261 4.20 -12.08 16.66
N LYS A 262 3.07 -11.41 16.45
CA LYS A 262 1.78 -12.08 16.16
C LYS A 262 1.80 -12.96 14.89
N LYS A 263 2.75 -12.73 13.96
CA LYS A 263 2.89 -13.53 12.74
C LYS A 263 3.75 -14.78 12.95
N LYS A 264 4.60 -14.81 13.99
CA LYS A 264 5.31 -16.02 14.41
C LYS A 264 4.32 -16.98 15.09
N ARG A 265 3.49 -17.66 14.29
CA ARG A 265 3.06 -19.01 14.66
C ARG A 265 4.33 -19.77 15.02
N PRO A 266 4.36 -20.56 16.12
CA PRO A 266 5.59 -21.21 16.58
C PRO A 266 6.29 -21.83 15.37
N GLU A 267 7.41 -21.23 14.99
CA GLU A 267 8.10 -21.66 13.78
C GLU A 267 8.59 -23.07 14.05
N PHE A 268 8.20 -24.02 13.19
CA PHE A 268 8.62 -25.40 13.37
C PHE A 268 10.16 -25.51 13.23
N ALA A 269 10.71 -24.66 12.36
CA ALA A 269 12.12 -24.31 12.24
C ALA A 269 12.21 -22.85 11.77
N PRO A 270 13.34 -22.14 11.96
CA PRO A 270 13.49 -20.73 11.58
C PRO A 270 12.91 -20.43 10.19
N GLY A 271 11.86 -19.61 10.14
CA GLY A 271 11.19 -19.18 8.90
C GLY A 271 10.18 -20.14 8.25
N ILE A 272 9.96 -21.33 8.83
CA ILE A 272 8.87 -22.23 8.46
C ILE A 272 7.73 -22.03 9.47
N PRO A 273 6.60 -21.41 9.09
CA PRO A 273 5.50 -21.21 10.02
C PRO A 273 5.02 -22.57 10.56
N GLY A 274 4.65 -22.62 11.84
CA GLY A 274 4.20 -23.85 12.54
C GLY A 274 2.96 -24.55 11.96
N GLY A 275 2.41 -24.06 10.85
CA GLY A 275 1.37 -24.74 10.10
C GLY A 275 1.83 -24.91 8.65
N LYS A 276 1.49 -26.05 8.04
CA LYS A 276 1.66 -26.30 6.60
C LYS A 276 0.71 -25.44 5.73
N ALA A 277 0.46 -24.20 6.14
CA ALA A 277 -0.48 -23.32 5.46
C ALA A 277 0.12 -22.84 4.13
N VAL A 278 -0.66 -23.04 3.07
CA VAL A 278 -0.39 -22.46 1.75
C VAL A 278 -1.30 -21.24 1.62
N GLU A 279 -0.70 -20.05 1.67
CA GLU A 279 -1.43 -18.80 1.50
C GLU A 279 -1.86 -18.66 0.03
N LYS A 280 -3.09 -18.20 -0.19
CA LYS A 280 -3.64 -18.04 -1.54
C LYS A 280 -2.80 -17.04 -2.34
N ILE A 281 -2.36 -17.45 -3.53
CA ILE A 281 -1.67 -16.55 -4.47
C ILE A 281 -2.65 -15.44 -4.89
N PRO A 282 -2.26 -14.15 -4.78
CA PRO A 282 -3.14 -13.04 -5.15
C PRO A 282 -3.48 -13.06 -6.64
N THR A 283 -4.70 -12.64 -6.98
CA THR A 283 -5.15 -12.57 -8.39
C THR A 283 -4.95 -11.16 -8.95
N PHE A 284 -4.22 -11.03 -10.05
CA PHE A 284 -4.06 -9.78 -10.79
C PHE A 284 -3.56 -10.01 -12.22
N ARG A 285 -3.83 -9.04 -13.11
CA ARG A 285 -3.46 -9.09 -14.54
C ARG A 285 -2.42 -8.04 -14.97
N GLN A 286 -2.10 -7.09 -14.10
CA GLN A 286 -1.12 -6.04 -14.38
C GLN A 286 0.22 -6.40 -13.75
N PRO A 287 1.36 -6.13 -14.43
CA PRO A 287 2.68 -6.42 -13.89
C PRO A 287 2.92 -5.81 -12.50
N LYS A 288 3.50 -6.60 -11.60
CA LYS A 288 3.92 -6.17 -10.26
C LYS A 288 5.37 -6.58 -10.00
N SER A 289 6.12 -5.71 -9.31
CA SER A 289 7.49 -6.02 -8.89
C SER A 289 7.48 -6.87 -7.62
N TRP A 290 8.05 -8.07 -7.70
CA TRP A 290 8.24 -9.01 -6.59
C TRP A 290 9.73 -9.38 -6.49
N MET A 291 10.11 -10.12 -5.45
CA MET A 291 11.47 -10.70 -5.36
C MET A 291 11.43 -12.20 -5.65
N LEU A 292 12.34 -12.66 -6.50
CA LEU A 292 12.64 -14.08 -6.69
C LEU A 292 13.78 -14.47 -5.75
N ALA A 293 13.60 -15.59 -5.04
CA ALA A 293 14.68 -16.28 -4.36
C ALA A 293 14.70 -17.75 -4.78
N VAL A 294 15.86 -18.26 -5.19
CA VAL A 294 16.07 -19.68 -5.46
C VAL A 294 17.10 -20.19 -4.47
N GLN A 295 16.70 -21.13 -3.62
CA GLN A 295 17.55 -21.69 -2.59
C GLN A 295 17.92 -23.13 -2.94
N GLU A 296 19.22 -23.46 -2.95
CA GLU A 296 19.66 -24.85 -2.97
C GLU A 296 19.44 -25.44 -1.59
N HIS A 297 18.69 -26.54 -1.54
CA HIS A 297 18.37 -27.24 -0.31
C HIS A 297 18.86 -28.69 -0.41
N LYS A 298 19.83 -29.04 0.43
CA LYS A 298 20.30 -30.41 0.64
C LYS A 298 19.56 -31.01 1.83
N ALA A 299 18.29 -31.35 1.62
CA ALA A 299 17.46 -31.93 2.67
C ALA A 299 17.82 -33.39 2.90
N GLU A 300 17.85 -33.84 4.16
CA GLU A 300 18.19 -35.22 4.51
C GLU A 300 17.20 -36.23 3.92
N ARG A 301 15.90 -35.89 3.97
CA ARG A 301 14.82 -36.79 3.51
C ARG A 301 14.54 -36.68 2.01
N ALA A 302 14.42 -35.46 1.50
CA ALA A 302 14.01 -35.22 0.11
C ALA A 302 15.19 -35.18 -0.87
N GLY A 303 16.43 -35.19 -0.35
CA GLY A 303 17.63 -35.00 -1.15
C GLY A 303 17.81 -33.56 -1.63
N LYS A 304 18.72 -33.40 -2.59
CA LYS A 304 19.06 -32.11 -3.19
C LYS A 304 17.94 -31.61 -4.11
N HIS A 305 17.42 -30.43 -3.84
CA HIS A 305 16.44 -29.74 -4.68
C HIS A 305 16.64 -28.23 -4.63
N TYR A 306 15.94 -27.49 -5.50
CA TYR A 306 15.84 -26.04 -5.38
C TYR A 306 14.49 -25.63 -4.83
N ASP A 307 14.47 -24.73 -3.88
CA ASP A 307 13.24 -24.07 -3.47
C ASP A 307 13.12 -22.71 -4.19
N LEU A 308 12.21 -22.63 -5.15
CA LEU A 308 11.84 -21.40 -5.84
C LEU A 308 10.80 -20.66 -5.01
N ARG A 309 11.07 -19.38 -4.70
CA ARG A 309 10.18 -18.53 -3.92
C ARG A 309 9.93 -17.20 -4.62
N LEU A 310 8.66 -16.85 -4.73
CA LEU A 310 8.19 -15.56 -5.22
C LEU A 310 7.63 -14.78 -4.03
N VAL A 311 8.32 -13.70 -3.66
CA VAL A 311 8.01 -12.89 -2.48
C VAL A 311 7.16 -11.70 -2.88
N ASP A 312 5.92 -11.70 -2.42
CA ASP A 312 5.01 -10.57 -2.56
C ASP A 312 5.33 -9.49 -1.51
N PRO A 313 5.83 -8.31 -1.92
CA PRO A 313 6.26 -7.26 -0.99
C PRO A 313 5.09 -6.69 -0.17
N TRP A 314 3.85 -6.86 -0.61
CA TRP A 314 2.67 -6.32 0.05
C TRP A 314 2.17 -7.19 1.19
N THR A 315 2.28 -8.51 1.05
CA THR A 315 1.84 -9.46 2.05
C THR A 315 2.99 -9.94 2.95
N GLY A 316 4.22 -9.82 2.46
CA GLY A 316 5.41 -10.42 3.07
C GLY A 316 5.37 -11.95 3.01
N HIS A 317 4.62 -12.51 2.04
CA HIS A 317 4.48 -13.94 1.82
C HIS A 317 5.42 -14.37 0.70
N ALA A 318 6.15 -15.45 0.94
CA ALA A 318 6.97 -16.13 -0.05
C ALA A 318 6.23 -17.38 -0.52
N HIS A 319 5.54 -17.27 -1.67
CA HIS A 319 4.93 -18.42 -2.33
C HIS A 319 6.05 -19.32 -2.83
N SER A 320 6.01 -20.60 -2.46
CA SER A 320 7.18 -21.48 -2.46
C SER A 320 6.89 -22.77 -3.22
N TRP A 321 7.87 -23.22 -3.99
CA TRP A 321 7.83 -24.48 -4.73
C TRP A 321 9.18 -25.19 -4.66
N ALA A 322 9.18 -26.47 -4.35
CA ALA A 322 10.36 -27.32 -4.47
C ALA A 322 10.49 -27.82 -5.92
N LEU A 323 11.69 -27.73 -6.49
CA LEU A 323 12.08 -28.21 -7.81
C LEU A 323 13.01 -29.43 -7.62
N PRO A 324 12.48 -30.66 -7.70
CA PRO A 324 13.25 -31.86 -7.33
C PRO A 324 14.51 -32.09 -8.16
N LYS A 325 14.55 -31.58 -9.40
CA LYS A 325 15.71 -31.68 -10.30
C LYS A 325 16.82 -30.68 -9.99
N ALA A 326 16.67 -29.84 -8.96
CA ALA A 326 17.63 -28.80 -8.56
C ALA A 326 18.11 -27.93 -9.75
N LYS A 327 17.17 -27.56 -10.63
CA LYS A 327 17.44 -26.70 -11.79
C LYS A 327 16.21 -25.89 -12.18
N LEU A 328 16.46 -24.72 -12.77
CA LEU A 328 15.44 -23.97 -13.52
C LEU A 328 15.33 -24.53 -14.95
N PRO A 329 14.16 -24.48 -15.59
CA PRO A 329 14.00 -24.96 -16.97
C PRO A 329 14.78 -24.09 -17.97
N ALA A 330 15.43 -24.74 -18.93
CA ALA A 330 15.90 -24.08 -20.14
C ALA A 330 14.71 -23.64 -21.03
N SER A 331 14.95 -22.78 -22.04
CA SER A 331 13.90 -22.33 -22.96
C SER A 331 13.09 -23.50 -23.53
N LYS A 332 11.77 -23.42 -23.41
CA LYS A 332 10.76 -24.42 -23.77
C LYS A 332 10.79 -25.73 -22.96
N GLU A 333 11.66 -25.88 -21.97
CA GLU A 333 11.67 -27.01 -21.04
C GLU A 333 10.58 -26.86 -19.96
N ASN A 334 10.02 -27.99 -19.53
CA ASN A 334 9.14 -28.08 -18.36
C ASN A 334 9.88 -28.77 -17.20
N VAL A 335 9.80 -28.20 -16.01
CA VAL A 335 10.31 -28.79 -14.76
C VAL A 335 9.16 -28.90 -13.75
N LEU A 336 9.07 -30.06 -13.09
CA LEU A 336 8.12 -30.28 -11.99
C LEU A 336 8.43 -29.33 -10.83
N ALA A 337 7.40 -28.67 -10.33
CA ALA A 337 7.44 -27.79 -9.17
C ALA A 337 6.36 -28.25 -8.17
N ILE A 338 6.74 -28.57 -6.93
CA ILE A 338 5.81 -29.03 -5.89
C ILE A 338 5.59 -27.86 -4.93
N GLN A 339 4.36 -27.38 -4.81
CA GLN A 339 4.03 -26.26 -3.95
C GLN A 339 4.24 -26.64 -2.48
N THR A 340 5.05 -25.85 -1.79
CA THR A 340 5.34 -26.02 -0.37
C THR A 340 4.60 -24.95 0.46
N PRO A 341 4.51 -25.12 1.80
CA PRO A 341 3.92 -24.10 2.66
C PRO A 341 4.49 -22.71 2.39
N THR A 342 3.66 -21.68 2.56
CA THR A 342 4.10 -20.31 2.34
C THR A 342 5.08 -19.90 3.44
N HIS A 343 6.22 -19.33 3.03
CA HIS A 343 7.24 -18.87 3.97
C HIS A 343 7.11 -17.36 4.19
N SER A 344 7.82 -16.82 5.19
CA SER A 344 7.99 -15.38 5.33
C SER A 344 8.98 -14.83 4.29
N SER A 345 8.84 -13.56 3.94
CA SER A 345 9.84 -12.83 3.16
C SER A 345 11.23 -12.91 3.79
N ASP A 346 11.33 -12.79 5.12
CA ASP A 346 12.60 -12.76 5.84
C ASP A 346 13.37 -14.08 5.70
N TYR A 347 12.65 -15.21 5.75
CA TYR A 347 13.26 -16.51 5.49
C TYR A 347 13.72 -16.65 4.05
N ALA A 348 12.84 -16.38 3.09
CA ALA A 348 13.12 -16.56 1.67
C ALA A 348 14.29 -15.69 1.19
N LEU A 349 14.41 -14.47 1.71
CA LEU A 349 15.41 -13.49 1.27
C LEU A 349 16.67 -13.44 2.14
N GLY A 350 16.62 -13.99 3.37
CA GLY A 350 17.68 -13.88 4.36
C GLY A 350 18.33 -15.21 4.77
N PHE A 351 17.58 -16.32 4.85
CA PHE A 351 18.12 -17.60 5.29
C PHE A 351 18.97 -18.23 4.19
N GLY A 352 20.28 -18.35 4.42
CA GLY A 352 21.24 -18.84 3.43
C GLY A 352 21.85 -17.75 2.53
N ALA A 353 21.55 -16.46 2.79
CA ALA A 353 22.05 -15.34 1.97
C ALA A 353 23.58 -15.11 2.08
N GLY A 354 24.19 -15.56 3.19
CA GLY A 354 25.63 -15.44 3.46
C GLY A 354 26.36 -16.79 3.38
N GLY A 355 25.85 -17.72 2.59
CA GLY A 355 26.37 -19.09 2.50
C GLY A 355 25.46 -20.14 3.15
N PRO A 356 25.88 -21.42 3.13
CA PRO A 356 25.06 -22.54 3.60
C PRO A 356 24.67 -22.41 5.08
N ARG A 357 23.38 -22.61 5.39
CA ARG A 357 22.85 -22.63 6.77
C ARG A 357 22.09 -23.91 7.07
N ALA A 358 22.29 -24.45 8.26
CA ALA A 358 21.66 -25.69 8.70
C ALA A 358 20.25 -25.46 9.27
N ILE A 359 19.31 -26.32 8.89
CA ILE A 359 18.01 -26.52 9.53
C ILE A 359 18.16 -27.77 10.40
N MET A 360 18.17 -27.58 11.72
CA MET A 360 18.54 -28.63 12.67
C MET A 360 17.50 -29.75 12.82
N LYS A 361 16.22 -29.44 12.60
CA LYS A 361 15.11 -30.38 12.84
C LYS A 361 13.96 -30.17 11.86
N GLY A 362 13.19 -31.24 11.68
CA GLY A 362 11.93 -31.20 10.96
C GLY A 362 11.98 -31.73 9.52
N TYR A 363 10.86 -31.62 8.80
CA TYR A 363 10.71 -32.12 7.42
C TYR A 363 11.74 -31.52 6.45
N GLY A 364 12.16 -30.28 6.67
CA GLY A 364 13.21 -29.60 5.91
C GLY A 364 14.59 -29.66 6.55
N LYS A 365 14.88 -30.63 7.43
CA LYS A 365 16.22 -30.79 8.02
C LYS A 365 17.26 -30.98 6.91
N GLY A 366 18.36 -30.24 7.01
CA GLY A 366 19.40 -30.20 5.97
C GLY A 366 20.08 -28.84 5.89
N THR A 367 20.74 -28.57 4.76
CA THR A 367 21.46 -27.30 4.54
C THR A 367 20.82 -26.50 3.41
N VAL A 368 20.65 -25.20 3.61
CA VAL A 368 20.04 -24.27 2.66
C VAL A 368 21.01 -23.13 2.30
N GLU A 369 21.12 -22.80 1.03
CA GLU A 369 21.94 -21.70 0.51
C GLU A 369 21.17 -20.94 -0.58
N ILE A 370 21.21 -19.61 -0.58
CA ILE A 370 20.58 -18.81 -1.65
C ILE A 370 21.49 -18.82 -2.88
N LYS A 371 21.01 -19.34 -4.02
CA LYS A 371 21.72 -19.32 -5.32
C LYS A 371 21.34 -18.14 -6.18
N HIS A 372 20.08 -17.72 -6.12
CA HIS A 372 19.61 -16.53 -6.83
C HIS A 372 18.73 -15.69 -5.91
N LYS A 373 18.93 -14.36 -5.92
CA LYS A 373 18.07 -13.39 -5.24
C LYS A 373 18.02 -12.11 -6.06
N GLU A 374 16.90 -11.87 -6.73
CA GLU A 374 16.78 -10.79 -7.70
C GLU A 374 15.35 -10.26 -7.78
N PRO A 375 15.16 -8.98 -8.14
CA PRO A 375 13.83 -8.46 -8.46
C PRO A 375 13.30 -9.10 -9.74
N VAL A 376 12.00 -9.39 -9.76
CA VAL A 376 11.29 -9.93 -10.92
C VAL A 376 10.00 -9.16 -11.17
N GLN A 377 9.53 -9.15 -12.41
CA GLN A 377 8.20 -8.67 -12.74
C GLN A 377 7.24 -9.85 -12.81
N VAL A 378 6.31 -9.97 -11.86
CA VAL A 378 5.20 -10.90 -11.97
C VAL A 378 4.15 -10.25 -12.87
N LEU A 379 4.07 -10.73 -14.12
CA LEU A 379 3.23 -10.17 -15.17
C LEU A 379 1.74 -10.40 -14.89
N ALA A 380 1.40 -11.58 -14.37
CA ALA A 380 0.06 -11.95 -13.95
C ALA A 380 0.12 -13.08 -12.93
N ALA A 381 -0.85 -13.12 -12.02
CA ALA A 381 -0.97 -14.21 -11.06
C ALA A 381 -2.44 -14.55 -10.79
N SER A 382 -2.68 -15.83 -10.51
CA SER A 382 -3.93 -16.43 -10.05
C SER A 382 -3.59 -17.64 -9.18
N PRO A 383 -4.57 -18.24 -8.46
CA PRO A 383 -4.32 -19.40 -7.60
C PRO A 383 -3.75 -20.63 -8.31
N ASP A 384 -3.87 -20.68 -9.63
CA ASP A 384 -3.52 -21.79 -10.52
C ASP A 384 -2.43 -21.42 -11.54
N LYS A 385 -2.02 -20.16 -11.63
CA LYS A 385 -1.05 -19.71 -12.63
C LYS A 385 -0.27 -18.48 -12.18
N VAL A 386 1.04 -18.48 -12.38
CA VAL A 386 1.89 -17.30 -12.16
C VAL A 386 2.81 -17.14 -13.37
N LYS A 387 2.74 -15.97 -14.01
CA LYS A 387 3.66 -15.56 -15.06
C LYS A 387 4.62 -14.53 -14.51
N PHE A 388 5.92 -14.75 -14.66
CA PHE A 388 6.92 -13.80 -14.20
C PHE A 388 8.10 -13.73 -15.15
N ARG A 389 8.74 -12.57 -15.14
CA ARG A 389 9.91 -12.23 -15.94
C ARG A 389 11.07 -11.89 -15.02
N ARG A 390 12.22 -12.50 -15.26
CA ARG A 390 13.48 -12.13 -14.62
C ARG A 390 14.46 -11.61 -15.66
N ARG A 391 15.46 -10.86 -15.22
CA ARG A 391 16.50 -10.31 -16.10
C ARG A 391 17.86 -10.87 -15.69
N VAL A 392 18.49 -11.66 -16.56
CA VAL A 392 19.79 -12.28 -16.32
C VAL A 392 20.76 -11.79 -17.37
N ASN A 393 21.85 -11.13 -16.94
CA ASN A 393 22.89 -10.59 -17.83
C ASN A 393 22.31 -9.72 -18.96
N GLY A 394 21.34 -8.86 -18.63
CA GLY A 394 20.67 -7.99 -19.60
C GLY A 394 19.51 -8.64 -20.36
N ASN A 395 19.48 -9.97 -20.49
CA ASN A 395 18.44 -10.72 -21.20
C ASN A 395 17.20 -10.95 -20.33
N GLU A 396 16.02 -10.83 -20.92
CA GLU A 396 14.75 -11.14 -20.26
C GLU A 396 14.40 -12.62 -20.43
N GLU A 397 14.08 -13.29 -19.32
CA GLU A 397 13.57 -14.65 -19.33
C GLU A 397 12.16 -14.70 -18.76
N ASP A 398 11.22 -15.20 -19.57
CA ASP A 398 9.83 -15.38 -19.21
C ASP A 398 9.55 -16.78 -18.69
N PHE A 399 8.88 -16.86 -17.56
CA PHE A 399 8.50 -18.10 -16.90
C PHE A 399 7.00 -18.16 -16.65
N VAL A 400 6.47 -19.38 -16.73
CA VAL A 400 5.09 -19.70 -16.34
C VAL A 400 5.12 -20.86 -15.36
N LEU A 401 4.60 -20.64 -14.16
CA LEU A 401 4.13 -21.66 -13.24
C LEU A 401 2.65 -21.89 -13.52
N PHE A 402 2.24 -23.13 -13.77
CA PHE A 402 0.83 -23.48 -13.83
C PHE A 402 0.56 -24.75 -13.05
N ARG A 403 -0.52 -24.74 -12.27
CA ARG A 403 -0.95 -25.84 -11.42
C ARG A 403 -1.55 -26.93 -12.30
N THR A 404 -1.16 -28.17 -12.07
CA THR A 404 -1.69 -29.33 -12.80
C THR A 404 -2.75 -30.04 -11.96
N LYS A 405 -2.34 -30.58 -10.81
CA LYS A 405 -3.21 -31.30 -9.86
C LYS A 405 -2.68 -31.10 -8.45
N ASP A 406 -3.57 -30.94 -7.47
CA ASP A 406 -3.22 -30.84 -6.05
C ASP A 406 -2.09 -29.82 -5.81
N ASP A 407 -0.98 -30.20 -5.18
CA ASP A 407 0.18 -29.34 -4.95
C ASP A 407 1.20 -29.37 -6.10
N SER A 408 0.92 -30.06 -7.20
CA SER A 408 1.81 -30.19 -8.35
C SER A 408 1.63 -29.06 -9.36
N TRP A 409 2.75 -28.50 -9.78
CA TRP A 409 2.87 -27.42 -10.74
C TRP A 409 3.93 -27.77 -11.79
N LEU A 410 3.83 -27.13 -12.95
CA LEU A 410 4.87 -27.15 -13.96
C LEU A 410 5.45 -25.74 -14.11
N LEU A 411 6.76 -25.63 -13.95
CA LEU A 411 7.54 -24.44 -14.27
C LEU A 411 8.06 -24.59 -15.69
N ARG A 412 7.67 -23.66 -16.57
CA ARG A 412 8.13 -23.61 -17.96
C ARG A 412 8.85 -22.30 -18.21
N ASN A 413 10.02 -22.35 -18.84
CA ASN A 413 10.62 -21.16 -19.43
C ASN A 413 10.01 -20.95 -20.82
N THR A 414 9.21 -19.88 -20.95
CA THR A 414 8.50 -19.50 -22.18
C THR A 414 9.21 -18.41 -22.95
N THR A 415 10.45 -18.08 -22.60
CA THR A 415 11.27 -17.16 -23.37
C THR A 415 11.33 -17.67 -24.81
N GLU A 416 10.66 -16.95 -25.70
CA GLU A 416 10.90 -17.11 -27.12
C GLU A 416 12.37 -16.77 -27.30
N LYS A 417 13.14 -17.70 -27.89
CA LYS A 417 14.43 -17.30 -28.42
C LYS A 417 14.08 -16.15 -29.38
N GLN A 418 14.37 -14.90 -29.01
CA GLN A 418 14.62 -13.88 -30.02
C GLN A 418 15.54 -14.58 -30.99
N GLY A 419 15.03 -14.79 -32.21
CA GLY A 419 15.56 -15.79 -33.11
C GLY A 419 17.07 -15.73 -33.11
N ALA A 420 17.74 -16.88 -33.20
CA ALA A 420 19.01 -16.87 -33.89
C ALA A 420 18.77 -16.01 -35.13
N ASP A 421 19.45 -14.86 -35.19
CA ASP A 421 19.10 -13.73 -36.03
C ASP A 421 18.51 -14.27 -37.35
N MET A 422 17.21 -14.01 -37.58
CA MET A 422 16.49 -14.63 -38.70
C MET A 422 17.22 -14.33 -40.01
N ASP A 423 17.93 -13.20 -40.08
CA ASP A 423 18.88 -12.89 -41.13
C ASP A 423 20.02 -13.92 -41.18
N THR A 424 20.76 -14.11 -40.10
CA THR A 424 21.84 -15.11 -40.00
C THR A 424 21.39 -16.53 -40.38
N LEU A 425 20.21 -17.00 -39.93
CA LEU A 425 19.67 -18.32 -40.30
C LEU A 425 19.22 -18.41 -41.76
N PHE A 426 18.55 -17.37 -42.26
CA PHE A 426 18.14 -17.27 -43.66
C PHE A 426 19.35 -17.29 -44.59
N TRP A 427 20.37 -16.47 -44.30
CA TRP A 427 21.58 -16.38 -45.10
C TRP A 427 22.40 -17.66 -45.07
N LYS A 428 22.46 -18.35 -43.93
CA LYS A 428 23.11 -19.66 -43.85
C LYS A 428 22.40 -20.71 -44.72
N GLY A 429 21.07 -20.79 -44.66
CA GLY A 429 20.30 -21.71 -45.52
C GLY A 429 20.37 -21.33 -47.00
N PHE A 430 20.43 -20.04 -47.30
CA PHE A 430 20.58 -19.52 -48.66
C PHE A 430 21.97 -19.83 -49.24
N ASP A 431 23.04 -19.63 -48.48
CA ASP A 431 24.41 -19.96 -48.88
C ASP A 431 24.60 -21.46 -49.14
N GLU A 432 24.05 -22.32 -48.28
CA GLU A 432 24.04 -23.78 -48.47
C GLU A 432 23.28 -24.17 -49.75
N THR A 433 22.19 -23.48 -50.07
CA THR A 433 21.39 -23.69 -51.30
C THR A 433 22.17 -23.26 -52.54
N LEU A 434 22.83 -22.09 -52.51
CA LEU A 434 23.68 -21.63 -53.60
C LEU A 434 24.88 -22.55 -53.84
N GLN A 435 25.40 -23.18 -52.79
CA GLN A 435 26.47 -24.17 -52.89
C GLN A 435 25.99 -25.45 -53.58
N LYS A 436 24.79 -25.94 -53.25
CA LYS A 436 24.16 -27.11 -53.89
C LYS A 436 23.81 -26.87 -55.36
N LEU A 437 23.44 -25.64 -55.72
CA LEU A 437 23.09 -25.27 -57.09
C LEU A 437 24.31 -24.94 -57.98
N GLY A 438 25.54 -25.08 -57.47
CA GLY A 438 26.74 -24.79 -58.24
C GLY A 438 26.86 -23.32 -58.67
N ALA A 439 26.28 -22.39 -57.90
CA ALA A 439 26.25 -20.97 -58.26
C ALA A 439 27.69 -20.43 -58.44
N THR A 440 27.96 -19.89 -59.63
CA THR A 440 29.28 -19.40 -60.02
C THR A 440 29.75 -18.25 -59.12
N LYS A 441 31.07 -18.04 -59.00
CA LYS A 441 31.67 -16.91 -58.24
C LYS A 441 31.02 -15.55 -58.56
N LYS A 442 30.54 -15.37 -59.79
CA LYS A 442 29.88 -14.15 -60.27
C LYS A 442 28.51 -13.91 -59.61
N ILE A 443 27.69 -14.95 -59.43
CA ILE A 443 26.37 -14.85 -58.77
C ILE A 443 26.55 -14.57 -57.27
N LYS A 444 27.51 -15.23 -56.62
CA LYS A 444 27.83 -14.98 -55.19
C LYS A 444 28.32 -13.55 -54.95
N SER A 445 29.11 -13.00 -55.88
CA SER A 445 29.60 -11.62 -55.84
C SER A 445 28.46 -10.59 -55.95
N LEU A 446 27.56 -10.75 -56.92
CA LEU A 446 26.41 -9.85 -57.12
C LEU A 446 25.45 -9.84 -55.91
N LEU A 447 25.20 -11.00 -55.31
CA LEU A 447 24.34 -11.10 -54.13
C LEU A 447 24.99 -10.51 -52.87
N LYS A 448 26.32 -10.64 -52.75
CA LYS A 448 27.08 -9.99 -51.66
C LYS A 448 27.11 -8.47 -51.78
N GLN A 449 27.19 -7.93 -53.00
CA GLN A 449 27.06 -6.48 -53.24
C GLN A 449 25.65 -5.97 -52.88
N LYS A 450 24.60 -6.73 -53.22
CA LYS A 450 23.22 -6.38 -52.87
C LYS A 450 22.95 -6.39 -51.35
N ARG A 451 23.64 -7.26 -50.61
CA ARG A 451 23.61 -7.27 -49.14
C ARG A 451 24.19 -5.99 -48.54
N LEU A 452 25.33 -5.53 -49.05
CA LEU A 452 26.01 -4.30 -48.58
C LEU A 452 25.15 -3.05 -48.83
N SER A 453 24.51 -2.97 -50.00
CA SER A 453 23.63 -1.83 -50.33
C SER A 453 22.33 -1.80 -49.51
N THR A 454 21.84 -2.97 -49.06
CA THR A 454 20.59 -3.05 -48.26
C THR A 454 20.86 -2.75 -46.79
N SER A 455 22.05 -3.06 -46.26
CA SER A 455 22.45 -2.67 -44.90
C SER A 455 22.78 -1.18 -44.77
N GLU A 456 23.25 -0.53 -45.85
CA GLU A 456 23.46 0.93 -45.86
C GLU A 456 22.14 1.72 -45.86
N ALA A 457 21.07 1.16 -46.44
CA ALA A 457 19.74 1.78 -46.44
C ALA A 457 19.01 1.73 -45.08
N GLN A 458 19.56 1.05 -44.07
CA GLN A 458 19.00 0.94 -42.73
C GLN A 458 19.78 1.74 -41.65
N GLN A 459 20.75 2.56 -42.03
CA GLN A 459 21.26 3.56 -41.08
C GLN A 459 20.17 4.62 -40.84
N PRO A 460 19.81 4.92 -39.59
CA PRO A 460 18.90 6.01 -39.30
C PRO A 460 19.54 7.31 -39.80
N LEU A 461 18.79 8.10 -40.56
CA LEU A 461 19.15 9.48 -40.85
C LEU A 461 19.38 10.19 -39.52
N ASP A 462 20.63 10.60 -39.29
CA ASP A 462 21.02 11.52 -38.24
C ASP A 462 20.33 12.85 -38.53
N VAL A 463 19.16 13.07 -37.93
CA VAL A 463 18.47 14.35 -37.99
C VAL A 463 19.20 15.26 -37.02
N GLY A 464 20.22 15.94 -37.57
CA GLY A 464 20.91 17.03 -36.91
C GLY A 464 19.90 18.07 -36.41
N ASP A 465 20.13 18.47 -35.17
CA ASP A 465 19.45 19.53 -34.43
C ASP A 465 19.52 20.86 -35.21
N GLN A 466 18.51 21.13 -36.04
CA GLN A 466 18.16 22.47 -36.49
C GLN A 466 16.66 22.65 -36.38
N GLY A 467 16.25 23.45 -35.41
CA GLY A 467 14.86 23.78 -35.15
C GLY A 467 14.19 24.48 -36.33
N MET A 468 13.03 23.97 -36.75
CA MET A 468 12.05 24.72 -37.54
C MET A 468 11.04 25.41 -36.61
N PRO A 469 10.65 26.67 -36.91
CA PRO A 469 9.67 27.42 -36.12
C PRO A 469 8.24 26.91 -36.33
N ALA A 470 7.40 27.12 -35.30
CA ALA A 470 6.08 26.51 -35.11
C ALA A 470 4.94 27.09 -35.99
N SER A 471 5.18 27.52 -37.23
CA SER A 471 4.14 28.13 -38.08
C SER A 471 3.50 27.21 -39.13
N ASP A 472 4.07 26.04 -39.45
CA ASP A 472 3.70 25.33 -40.70
C ASP A 472 2.89 24.04 -40.50
N LEU A 473 2.32 23.81 -39.31
CA LEU A 473 1.57 22.58 -38.99
C LEU A 473 0.03 22.70 -39.10
N ALA A 474 -0.47 23.79 -39.69
CA ALA A 474 -1.91 24.09 -39.75
C ALA A 474 -2.60 23.87 -41.12
N GLN A 475 -1.91 23.33 -42.13
CA GLN A 475 -2.48 23.27 -43.50
C GLN A 475 -2.69 21.87 -44.11
N VAL A 476 -2.55 20.77 -43.35
CA VAL A 476 -2.64 19.41 -43.92
C VAL A 476 -3.82 18.56 -43.39
N LEU A 477 -4.69 19.07 -42.53
CA LEU A 477 -5.79 18.29 -41.94
C LEU A 477 -7.19 18.92 -42.05
N SER A 478 -7.59 19.42 -43.22
CA SER A 478 -9.00 19.75 -43.52
C SER A 478 -9.44 19.14 -44.86
N GLY A 479 -10.05 17.94 -44.82
CA GLY A 479 -10.53 17.33 -46.05
C GLY A 479 -11.17 15.96 -45.90
N VAL A 480 -12.15 15.81 -45.00
CA VAL A 480 -13.11 14.70 -45.08
C VAL A 480 -14.49 15.21 -44.67
N THR A 481 -15.36 15.40 -45.66
CA THR A 481 -16.80 15.60 -45.52
C THR A 481 -17.49 14.23 -45.40
N VAL A 482 -18.46 14.12 -44.48
CA VAL A 482 -19.38 12.97 -44.34
C VAL A 482 -20.81 13.52 -44.44
N PRO A 483 -21.72 12.86 -45.18
CA PRO A 483 -23.01 13.45 -45.52
C PRO A 483 -24.04 13.40 -44.39
N GLN A 484 -24.94 14.40 -44.43
CA GLN A 484 -26.11 14.56 -43.58
C GLN A 484 -27.09 13.39 -43.69
N ARG A 485 -27.67 13.00 -42.55
CA ARG A 485 -28.91 12.23 -42.47
C ARG A 485 -29.98 13.07 -41.77
N THR A 486 -31.16 12.99 -42.35
CA THR A 486 -32.36 13.79 -42.12
C THR A 486 -33.13 13.45 -40.84
N GLU A 487 -33.95 14.43 -40.49
CA GLU A 487 -34.88 14.64 -39.38
C GLU A 487 -35.85 13.52 -38.96
N GLY A 488 -36.34 13.71 -37.73
CA GLY A 488 -37.67 13.32 -37.23
C GLY A 488 -37.59 12.74 -35.81
N ASP A 489 -38.40 13.09 -34.81
CA ASP A 489 -39.41 14.12 -34.57
C ASP A 489 -39.65 14.10 -33.03
N LYS A 490 -40.02 15.26 -32.47
CA LYS A 490 -40.71 15.60 -31.19
C LYS A 490 -40.61 14.75 -29.91
N GLY A 491 -40.45 15.48 -28.81
CA GLY A 491 -40.82 15.06 -27.45
C GLY A 491 -40.40 16.09 -26.41
N GLU A 492 -41.07 17.25 -26.39
CA GLU A 492 -41.00 18.24 -25.30
C GLU A 492 -41.51 17.63 -23.99
N ASP A 493 -40.84 17.92 -22.88
CA ASP A 493 -41.52 18.19 -21.61
C ASP A 493 -40.64 19.03 -20.67
N ASN A 494 -41.15 20.23 -20.40
CA ASN A 494 -40.66 21.27 -19.50
C ASN A 494 -40.81 20.85 -18.04
N VAL A 495 -39.73 20.92 -17.24
CA VAL A 495 -39.80 21.34 -15.82
C VAL A 495 -38.48 22.00 -15.39
N GLU A 496 -38.28 23.27 -15.75
CA GLU A 496 -37.46 24.20 -14.98
C GLU A 496 -38.39 25.30 -14.46
N ASP A 497 -38.83 25.21 -13.21
CA ASP A 497 -39.00 26.39 -12.36
C ASP A 497 -39.27 26.02 -10.90
N ARG A 498 -38.29 26.28 -10.03
CA ARG A 498 -38.53 26.64 -8.62
C ARG A 498 -37.26 27.20 -7.97
N LEU A 499 -37.08 28.49 -8.22
CA LEU A 499 -36.86 29.54 -7.22
C LEU A 499 -35.69 29.38 -6.24
N ASN A 500 -34.58 29.96 -6.68
CA ASN A 500 -33.69 30.81 -5.90
C ASN A 500 -34.34 31.49 -4.68
N ARG A 501 -33.85 31.19 -3.46
CA ARG A 501 -33.77 32.16 -2.37
C ARG A 501 -32.31 32.38 -1.99
N LYS A 502 -31.79 33.53 -2.42
CA LYS A 502 -30.54 34.12 -1.97
C LYS A 502 -30.71 34.59 -0.52
N THR A 503 -29.93 34.05 0.41
CA THR A 503 -29.61 34.72 1.67
C THR A 503 -28.21 35.29 1.54
N VAL A 504 -28.14 36.62 1.45
CA VAL A 504 -26.91 37.41 1.49
C VAL A 504 -26.41 37.41 2.94
N TRP A 505 -25.20 36.91 3.17
CA TRP A 505 -24.43 37.19 4.38
C TRP A 505 -23.23 38.05 3.97
N GLY A 506 -23.19 39.29 4.48
CA GLY A 506 -22.07 40.20 4.30
C GLY A 506 -20.82 39.74 5.09
N PRO A 507 -19.65 40.29 4.78
CA PRO A 507 -18.40 39.91 5.43
C PRO A 507 -18.39 40.39 6.89
N LYS A 508 -18.02 39.48 7.81
CA LYS A 508 -17.70 39.81 9.20
C LYS A 508 -16.35 40.53 9.25
N GLU A 509 -16.34 41.64 9.97
CA GLU A 509 -15.16 42.41 10.37
C GLU A 509 -14.12 41.53 11.06
N GLU A 510 -12.86 41.72 10.67
CA GLU A 510 -11.67 41.22 11.36
C GLU A 510 -11.53 41.96 12.70
N ILE A 511 -11.68 41.22 13.81
CA ILE A 511 -11.23 41.68 15.12
C ILE A 511 -9.81 41.18 15.30
N SER A 512 -8.84 42.07 15.10
CA SER A 512 -7.44 41.87 15.49
C SER A 512 -7.33 41.95 17.01
N HIS A 513 -7.00 40.82 17.65
CA HIS A 513 -6.56 40.81 19.04
C HIS A 513 -5.08 41.19 19.10
N GLU A 514 -4.82 42.39 19.61
CA GLU A 514 -3.52 42.90 20.01
C GLU A 514 -3.03 42.12 21.24
N VAL A 515 -1.83 41.53 21.14
CA VAL A 515 -1.18 40.80 22.23
C VAL A 515 -0.51 41.83 23.15
N ALA A 516 -1.11 42.07 24.31
CA ALA A 516 -0.49 42.87 25.36
C ALA A 516 0.74 42.14 25.94
N SER A 517 1.89 42.78 25.81
CA SER A 517 3.16 42.43 26.44
C SER A 517 3.08 42.64 27.96
N GLY A 518 3.15 41.54 28.73
CA GLY A 518 3.32 41.59 30.17
C GLY A 518 4.79 41.83 30.56
N PRO A 519 5.07 42.52 31.69
CA PRO A 519 6.42 42.93 32.07
C PRO A 519 7.25 41.80 32.69
N SER A 520 8.56 41.86 32.44
CA SER A 520 9.61 41.01 33.01
C SER A 520 9.65 41.04 34.54
N PRO A 521 10.03 39.93 35.22
CA PRO A 521 10.21 39.94 36.66
C PRO A 521 11.54 40.60 37.04
N ILE A 522 11.42 41.58 37.94
CA ILE A 522 12.53 42.19 38.70
C ILE A 522 13.08 41.12 39.64
N GLY A 523 14.41 40.94 39.60
CA GLY A 523 15.15 40.15 40.58
C GLY A 523 15.18 40.84 41.94
N LEU A 524 15.04 40.03 42.99
CA LEU A 524 15.52 40.35 44.32
C LEU A 524 16.39 39.18 44.78
N GLY A 525 17.63 39.51 45.10
CA GLY A 525 18.62 38.57 45.59
C GLY A 525 18.36 38.14 47.03
N PHE A 526 18.85 36.94 47.31
CA PHE A 526 19.74 36.64 48.42
C PHE A 526 20.82 35.69 47.91
#